data_AF-A0A965ZUX6-F1
#
_entry.id   AF-A0A965ZUX6-F1
#
_cell.length_a   1.000
_cell.length_b   1.000
_cell.length_c   1.000
_cell.angle_alpha   90.00
_cell.angle_beta   90.00
_cell.angle_gamma   90.00
#
_symmetry.space_group_name_H-M   'P 1'
#
loop_
_entity.id
_entity.type
_entity.pdbx_description
1 polymer ?
#
loop_
_entity_poly.entity_id
_entity_poly.type
_entity_poly.pdbx_seq_one_letter_code
_entity_poly.pdbx_strand_id
1 'polypeptide(L)'
;MDSDFGQSTLVGGTGLIERIDELSAIDKLRAMKGSDVYKEALKKSGKAPVETVKNLAKEPVDTMKDIGRGLGGFLSDVGYSIVSDDPNQENVAKTALGFAAAKRQFAYQLGVSAYSSFQPLQDELSDVAWTAVSGGLTVSMGFRAVDGAGGALLRTTGTAESMRGLVRDNSPRKLKNINHEKLLAMGVSESLADAMLDNFNYDPENETRMIGALDSMTDVPGRELFIQRAALQDQPYNARLMREWAELFAAYHENVAPVKAMVMAKTTPYLVLKDGSTLGLFPSDYVALDETFVERNSEVIASLRAQDLEPGEAWITGKVDPELVPVLQKIGWKKVSGDARRLLAISSED
;
A
#
# COMPACT_ATOMS: atom_id res chain seq x y z
N MET A 1 10.16 8.91 -16.02
CA MET A 1 9.10 8.41 -16.91
C MET A 1 8.48 9.60 -17.62
N ASP A 2 8.24 9.48 -18.93
CA ASP A 2 7.50 10.49 -19.71
C ASP A 2 6.06 10.00 -19.94
N SER A 3 5.10 10.94 -19.93
CA SER A 3 3.67 10.67 -20.07
C SER A 3 2.95 11.93 -20.55
N ASP A 4 1.67 11.81 -20.90
CA ASP A 4 0.82 12.97 -21.25
C ASP A 4 0.67 13.99 -20.11
N PHE A 5 1.08 13.63 -18.89
CA PHE A 5 1.10 14.51 -17.70
C PHE A 5 2.48 15.11 -17.42
N GLY A 6 3.42 14.95 -18.35
CA GLY A 6 4.80 15.42 -18.25
C GLY A 6 5.76 14.41 -17.63
N GLN A 7 6.98 14.87 -17.40
CA GLN A 7 8.06 14.04 -16.85
C GLN A 7 7.92 13.88 -15.33
N SER A 8 7.97 12.64 -14.88
CA SER A 8 7.98 12.27 -13.46
C SER A 8 9.23 11.48 -13.10
N THR A 9 9.87 11.85 -11.98
CA THR A 9 10.90 11.03 -11.32
C THR A 9 10.20 10.02 -10.42
N LEU A 10 10.43 8.74 -10.69
CA LEU A 10 9.87 7.63 -9.91
C LEU A 10 11.04 6.90 -9.25
N VAL A 11 10.83 6.46 -8.01
CA VAL A 11 11.83 5.70 -7.26
C VAL A 11 11.47 4.23 -7.32
N GLY A 12 12.39 3.43 -7.86
CA GLY A 12 12.23 1.99 -7.97
C GLY A 12 11.26 1.52 -9.06
N GLY A 13 11.28 0.23 -9.32
CA GLY A 13 10.47 -0.48 -10.31
C GLY A 13 9.06 -0.72 -9.83
N THR A 14 8.82 -0.91 -8.52
CA THR A 14 7.45 -0.94 -7.98
C THR A 14 6.75 0.40 -8.19
N GLY A 15 7.41 1.52 -7.91
CA GLY A 15 6.85 2.85 -8.18
C GLY A 15 6.58 3.13 -9.67
N LEU A 16 7.37 2.53 -10.57
CA LEU A 16 7.09 2.56 -12.01
C LEU A 16 5.84 1.74 -12.38
N ILE A 17 5.69 0.53 -11.83
CA ILE A 17 4.52 -0.33 -12.07
C ILE A 17 3.25 0.36 -11.55
N GLU A 18 3.28 0.88 -10.32
CA GLU A 18 2.15 1.64 -9.76
C GLU A 18 1.77 2.80 -10.69
N ARG A 19 2.73 3.57 -11.20
CA ARG A 19 2.41 4.66 -12.14
C ARG A 19 1.81 4.17 -13.45
N ILE A 20 2.26 3.04 -13.98
CA ILE A 20 1.68 2.44 -15.19
C ILE A 20 0.22 2.04 -14.93
N ASP A 21 -0.07 1.42 -13.78
CA ASP A 21 -1.42 1.04 -13.40
C ASP A 21 -2.31 2.27 -13.19
N GLU A 22 -1.78 3.34 -12.57
CA GLU A 22 -2.47 4.62 -12.40
C GLU A 22 -2.83 5.27 -13.75
N LEU A 23 -1.92 5.26 -14.73
CA LEU A 23 -2.19 5.77 -16.08
C LEU A 23 -3.22 4.91 -16.81
N SER A 24 -3.14 3.58 -16.72
CA SER A 24 -4.16 2.68 -17.28
C SER A 24 -5.54 2.93 -16.65
N ALA A 25 -5.58 3.21 -15.35
CA ALA A 25 -6.81 3.54 -14.64
C ALA A 25 -7.40 4.87 -15.12
N ILE A 26 -6.57 5.89 -15.35
CA ILE A 26 -7.00 7.17 -15.94
C ILE A 26 -7.64 6.95 -17.31
N ASP A 27 -7.04 6.13 -18.18
CA ASP A 27 -7.60 5.85 -19.50
C ASP A 27 -8.98 5.18 -19.41
N LYS A 28 -9.14 4.23 -18.49
CA LYS A 28 -10.43 3.58 -18.22
C LYS A 28 -11.48 4.56 -17.69
N LEU A 29 -11.08 5.47 -16.80
CA LEU A 29 -11.95 6.53 -16.27
C LEU A 29 -12.39 7.50 -17.37
N ARG A 30 -11.47 7.88 -18.28
CA ARG A 30 -11.79 8.73 -19.43
C ARG A 30 -12.70 8.05 -20.44
N ALA A 31 -12.47 6.77 -20.72
CA ALA A 31 -13.37 5.97 -21.55
C ALA A 31 -14.78 5.90 -20.93
N MET A 32 -14.88 5.71 -19.60
CA MET A 32 -16.14 5.75 -18.87
C MET A 32 -16.84 7.10 -19.01
N LYS A 33 -16.10 8.21 -18.86
CA LYS A 33 -16.62 9.58 -19.05
C LYS A 33 -17.19 9.81 -20.46
N GLY A 34 -16.66 9.11 -21.46
CA GLY A 34 -17.15 9.14 -22.84
C GLY A 34 -18.47 8.38 -23.07
N SER A 35 -18.85 7.47 -22.17
CA SER A 35 -20.03 6.62 -22.32
C SER A 35 -21.36 7.37 -22.14
N ASP A 36 -22.42 6.88 -22.78
CA ASP A 36 -23.76 7.47 -22.64
C ASP A 36 -24.30 7.32 -21.21
N VAL A 37 -23.97 6.21 -20.54
CA VAL A 37 -24.33 5.97 -19.14
C VAL A 37 -23.76 7.06 -18.24
N TYR A 38 -22.49 7.44 -18.44
CA TYR A 38 -21.88 8.53 -17.70
C TYR A 38 -22.49 9.88 -18.06
N LYS A 39 -22.67 10.19 -19.34
CA LYS A 39 -23.26 11.46 -19.79
C LYS A 39 -24.68 11.67 -19.22
N GLU A 40 -25.49 10.62 -19.16
CA GLU A 40 -26.82 10.69 -18.56
C GLU A 40 -26.76 10.89 -17.05
N ALA A 41 -25.83 10.24 -16.34
CA ALA A 41 -25.62 10.50 -14.92
C ALA A 41 -25.13 11.93 -14.66
N LEU A 42 -24.23 12.45 -15.51
CA LEU A 42 -23.73 13.82 -15.43
C LEU A 42 -24.82 14.86 -15.73
N LYS A 43 -25.81 14.56 -16.57
CA LYS A 43 -26.98 15.43 -16.75
C LYS A 43 -27.84 15.45 -15.48
N LYS A 44 -28.01 14.29 -14.83
CA LYS A 44 -28.81 14.13 -13.61
C LYS A 44 -28.16 14.74 -12.38
N SER A 45 -26.83 14.79 -12.31
CA SER A 45 -26.12 15.41 -11.19
C SER A 45 -26.43 16.90 -11.01
N GLY A 46 -26.95 17.56 -12.05
CA GLY A 46 -27.11 19.00 -12.08
C GLY A 46 -25.76 19.71 -12.05
N LYS A 47 -25.72 21.02 -12.30
CA LYS A 47 -24.50 21.80 -12.05
C LYS A 47 -24.29 21.86 -10.53
N ALA A 48 -23.61 20.87 -9.97
CA ALA A 48 -23.13 20.94 -8.60
C ALA A 48 -22.40 22.29 -8.41
N PRO A 49 -22.58 23.00 -7.29
CA PRO A 49 -21.79 24.20 -7.03
C PRO A 49 -20.33 23.79 -7.09
N VAL A 50 -19.59 24.31 -8.08
CA VAL A 50 -18.16 24.03 -8.28
C VAL A 50 -17.36 24.36 -7.00
N GLU A 51 -17.89 25.25 -6.16
CA GLU A 51 -17.37 25.58 -4.83
C GLU A 51 -17.51 24.44 -3.81
N THR A 52 -18.58 23.66 -3.79
CA THR A 52 -18.72 22.50 -2.88
C THR A 52 -17.73 21.40 -3.25
N VAL A 53 -17.47 21.19 -4.55
CA VAL A 53 -16.44 20.26 -5.05
C VAL A 53 -15.05 20.74 -4.69
N LYS A 54 -14.78 22.03 -4.92
CA LYS A 54 -13.50 22.64 -4.53
C LYS A 54 -13.29 22.59 -3.03
N ASN A 55 -14.30 22.83 -2.20
CA ASN A 55 -14.14 22.87 -0.75
C ASN A 55 -14.04 21.47 -0.14
N LEU A 56 -14.80 20.47 -0.62
CA LEU A 56 -14.64 19.07 -0.19
C LEU A 56 -13.29 18.47 -0.65
N ALA A 57 -12.77 18.89 -1.80
CA ALA A 57 -11.45 18.49 -2.27
C ALA A 57 -10.30 19.30 -1.62
N LYS A 58 -10.55 20.53 -1.17
CA LYS A 58 -9.56 21.42 -0.54
C LYS A 58 -9.49 21.32 0.99
N GLU A 59 -10.55 20.87 1.67
CA GLU A 59 -10.58 20.75 3.13
C GLU A 59 -9.99 19.42 3.63
N PRO A 60 -8.74 19.14 3.25
CA PRO A 60 -7.72 18.83 4.25
C PRO A 60 -6.48 19.75 4.17
N VAL A 61 -6.38 20.63 3.18
CA VAL A 61 -5.13 21.35 2.85
C VAL A 61 -4.93 22.63 3.67
N ASP A 62 -6.01 23.35 4.03
CA ASP A 62 -5.88 24.64 4.76
C ASP A 62 -5.58 24.48 6.26
N THR A 63 -5.85 23.32 6.86
CA THR A 63 -5.45 22.98 8.25
C THR A 63 -3.95 22.65 8.37
N MET A 64 -3.22 22.62 7.25
CA MET A 64 -1.81 22.21 7.15
C MET A 64 -0.83 23.39 7.02
N LYS A 65 -1.14 24.59 7.51
CA LYS A 65 -0.16 25.68 7.51
C LYS A 65 0.88 25.61 8.63
N ASP A 66 0.64 24.82 9.68
CA ASP A 66 1.50 24.80 10.88
C ASP A 66 2.25 23.47 11.13
N ILE A 67 2.21 22.49 10.22
CA ILE A 67 2.97 21.24 10.34
C ILE A 67 4.10 21.25 9.30
N GLY A 68 5.31 21.57 9.77
CA GLY A 68 6.49 21.75 8.93
C GLY A 68 6.84 20.51 8.10
N ARG A 69 6.94 20.69 6.78
CA ARG A 69 7.67 19.86 5.80
C ARG A 69 7.56 18.34 6.02
N GLY A 70 6.35 17.81 5.95
CA GLY A 70 6.10 16.37 5.92
C GLY A 70 4.65 16.07 5.54
N LEU A 71 4.39 15.98 4.23
CA LEU A 71 3.29 15.24 3.58
C LEU A 71 1.90 15.47 4.15
N GLY A 72 1.33 16.59 3.73
CA GLY A 72 -0.10 16.80 3.82
C GLY A 72 -0.87 15.77 3.01
N GLY A 73 -1.80 15.06 3.66
CA GLY A 73 -2.82 14.38 2.86
C GLY A 73 -3.81 13.43 3.52
N PHE A 74 -3.88 13.20 4.84
CA PHE A 74 -4.87 12.21 5.36
C PHE A 74 -5.52 12.58 6.70
N LEU A 75 -6.11 13.79 6.79
CA LEU A 75 -6.92 14.22 7.94
C LEU A 75 -8.45 14.14 7.71
N SER A 76 -8.92 13.51 6.62
CA SER A 76 -10.31 13.64 6.16
C SER A 76 -11.40 13.07 7.08
N ASP A 77 -11.04 12.36 8.15
CA ASP A 77 -12.00 11.65 9.01
C ASP A 77 -12.05 12.14 10.48
N VAL A 78 -11.16 13.07 10.89
CA VAL A 78 -11.11 13.54 12.29
C VAL A 78 -12.06 14.73 12.53
N GLY A 79 -12.45 15.48 11.48
CA GLY A 79 -13.20 16.73 11.62
C GLY A 79 -14.73 16.66 11.56
N TYR A 80 -15.34 15.56 11.06
CA TYR A 80 -16.79 15.57 10.74
C TYR A 80 -17.72 15.13 11.87
N SER A 81 -17.20 14.87 13.07
CA SER A 81 -18.00 14.44 14.22
C SER A 81 -18.05 15.51 15.31
N ILE A 82 -18.49 16.72 14.96
CA ILE A 82 -19.23 17.57 15.89
C ILE A 82 -20.69 17.43 15.48
N VAL A 83 -21.44 16.64 16.26
CA VAL A 83 -22.89 16.46 16.07
C VAL A 83 -23.55 17.82 16.32
N SER A 84 -23.94 18.48 15.25
CA SER A 84 -24.88 19.60 15.26
C SER A 84 -26.22 19.07 14.78
N ASP A 85 -27.32 19.43 15.45
CA ASP A 85 -28.70 19.11 15.03
C ASP A 85 -29.15 19.89 13.77
N ASP A 86 -28.21 20.42 12.97
CA ASP A 86 -28.50 21.11 11.72
C ASP A 86 -28.69 20.08 10.57
N PRO A 87 -29.91 19.96 10.01
CA PRO A 87 -30.19 19.03 8.91
C PRO A 87 -29.35 19.28 7.65
N ASN A 88 -28.83 20.50 7.46
CA ASN A 88 -27.98 20.82 6.31
C ASN A 88 -26.57 20.24 6.48
N GLN A 89 -26.03 20.23 7.70
CA GLN A 89 -24.72 19.62 7.97
C GLN A 89 -24.78 18.10 7.87
N GLU A 90 -25.87 17.47 8.31
CA GLU A 90 -26.07 16.04 8.17
C GLU A 90 -26.07 15.59 6.70
N ASN A 91 -26.76 16.33 5.82
CA ASN A 91 -26.79 16.05 4.40
C ASN A 91 -25.42 16.25 3.72
N VAL A 92 -24.70 17.32 4.07
CA VAL A 92 -23.33 17.57 3.57
C VAL A 92 -22.39 16.45 4.00
N ALA A 93 -22.44 16.03 5.27
CA ALA A 93 -21.64 14.94 5.79
C ALA A 93 -21.96 13.61 5.07
N LYS A 94 -23.24 13.29 4.86
CA LYS A 94 -23.65 12.10 4.09
C LYS A 94 -23.13 12.12 2.66
N THR A 95 -23.19 13.27 1.98
CA THR A 95 -22.64 13.42 0.62
C THR A 95 -21.12 13.23 0.59
N ALA A 96 -20.38 13.81 1.55
CA ALA A 96 -18.94 13.65 1.66
C ALA A 96 -18.54 12.19 1.92
N LEU A 97 -19.24 11.50 2.83
CA LEU A 97 -19.04 10.07 3.10
C LEU A 97 -19.33 9.21 1.88
N GLY A 98 -20.43 9.49 1.17
CA GLY A 98 -20.78 8.81 -0.08
C GLY A 98 -19.72 9.02 -1.17
N PHE A 99 -19.19 10.24 -1.29
CA PHE A 99 -18.13 10.57 -2.25
C PHE A 99 -16.86 9.79 -1.97
N ALA A 100 -16.40 9.79 -0.71
CA ALA A 100 -15.21 9.07 -0.30
C ALA A 100 -15.37 7.55 -0.52
N ALA A 101 -16.55 6.99 -0.22
CA ALA A 101 -16.85 5.58 -0.46
C ALA A 101 -16.85 5.24 -1.96
N ALA A 102 -17.50 6.05 -2.80
CA ALA A 102 -17.52 5.85 -4.25
C ALA A 102 -16.10 5.90 -4.85
N LYS A 103 -15.27 6.85 -4.41
CA LYS A 103 -13.87 6.97 -4.83
C LYS A 103 -13.08 5.69 -4.54
N ARG A 104 -13.21 5.14 -3.33
CA ARG A 104 -12.55 3.88 -2.94
C ARG A 104 -13.05 2.69 -3.76
N GLN A 105 -14.34 2.63 -4.08
CA GLN A 105 -14.90 1.57 -4.93
C GLN A 105 -14.39 1.63 -6.38
N PHE A 106 -14.33 2.82 -6.99
CA PHE A 106 -13.73 2.97 -8.32
C PHE A 106 -12.25 2.59 -8.33
N ALA A 107 -11.47 3.08 -7.37
CA ALA A 107 -10.05 2.75 -7.25
C ALA A 107 -9.82 1.24 -7.09
N TYR A 108 -10.58 0.59 -6.20
CA TYR A 108 -10.55 -0.86 -6.00
C TYR A 108 -10.82 -1.64 -7.30
N GLN A 109 -11.86 -1.25 -8.04
CA GLN A 109 -12.22 -1.92 -9.30
C GLN A 109 -11.16 -1.71 -10.41
N LEU A 110 -10.40 -0.62 -10.33
CA LEU A 110 -9.33 -0.28 -11.28
C LEU A 110 -7.97 -0.89 -10.94
N GLY A 111 -7.81 -1.49 -9.75
CA GLY A 111 -6.51 -2.02 -9.34
C GLY A 111 -5.56 -0.97 -8.74
N VAL A 112 -6.05 0.24 -8.44
CA VAL A 112 -5.21 1.37 -8.00
C VAL A 112 -5.56 1.83 -6.59
N SER A 113 -4.66 2.57 -5.96
CA SER A 113 -4.89 3.11 -4.64
C SER A 113 -5.84 4.31 -4.66
N ALA A 114 -6.85 4.30 -3.80
CA ALA A 114 -7.70 5.47 -3.56
C ALA A 114 -6.92 6.64 -2.92
N TYR A 115 -5.75 6.34 -2.35
CA TYR A 115 -4.87 7.23 -1.63
C TYR A 115 -3.59 7.58 -2.41
N SER A 116 -3.55 7.24 -3.71
CA SER A 116 -2.44 7.58 -4.60
C SER A 116 -2.08 9.08 -4.51
N SER A 117 -0.79 9.39 -4.46
CA SER A 117 -0.28 10.76 -4.52
C SER A 117 -0.24 11.32 -5.95
N PHE A 118 -0.68 10.57 -6.96
CA PHE A 118 -0.69 11.02 -8.35
C PHE A 118 -1.94 11.85 -8.65
N GLN A 119 -1.78 13.18 -8.64
CA GLN A 119 -2.91 14.11 -8.75
C GLN A 119 -3.82 13.87 -9.98
N PRO A 120 -3.30 13.60 -11.19
CA PRO A 120 -4.15 13.26 -12.33
C PRO A 120 -5.09 12.08 -12.09
N LEU A 121 -4.64 11.03 -11.40
CA LEU A 121 -5.53 9.93 -11.02
C LEU A 121 -6.56 10.39 -9.98
N GLN A 122 -6.13 11.17 -9.00
CA GLN A 122 -7.01 11.71 -7.96
C GLN A 122 -8.13 12.58 -8.55
N ASP A 123 -7.84 13.39 -9.56
CA ASP A 123 -8.81 14.24 -10.25
C ASP A 123 -9.84 13.38 -11.01
N GLU A 124 -9.37 12.41 -11.79
CA GLU A 124 -10.25 11.53 -12.57
C GLU A 124 -11.16 10.68 -11.66
N LEU A 125 -10.61 10.14 -10.56
CA LEU A 125 -11.37 9.40 -9.54
C LEU A 125 -12.41 10.28 -8.84
N SER A 126 -12.04 11.53 -8.51
CA SER A 126 -12.93 12.47 -7.82
C SER A 126 -14.11 12.87 -8.71
N ASP A 127 -13.87 13.13 -9.99
CA ASP A 127 -14.93 13.46 -10.95
C ASP A 127 -15.97 12.35 -11.09
N VAL A 128 -15.53 11.10 -11.26
CA VAL A 128 -16.45 9.96 -11.40
C VAL A 128 -17.16 9.65 -10.07
N ALA A 129 -16.47 9.78 -8.94
CA ALA A 129 -17.07 9.58 -7.62
C ALA A 129 -18.15 10.63 -7.35
N TRP A 130 -17.93 11.88 -7.75
CA TRP A 130 -18.94 12.90 -7.60
C TRP A 130 -20.15 12.63 -8.50
N THR A 131 -19.91 12.30 -9.77
CA THR A 131 -21.00 11.91 -10.69
C THR A 131 -21.78 10.69 -10.19
N ALA A 132 -21.13 9.75 -9.51
CA ALA A 132 -21.78 8.61 -8.86
C ALA A 132 -22.77 9.04 -7.78
N VAL A 133 -22.33 9.89 -6.85
CA VAL A 133 -23.16 10.31 -5.71
C VAL A 133 -24.27 11.29 -6.12
N SER A 134 -23.98 12.23 -7.02
CA SER A 134 -24.98 13.22 -7.47
C SER A 134 -25.90 12.71 -8.57
N GLY A 135 -25.38 11.90 -9.50
CA GLY A 135 -26.07 11.46 -10.71
C GLY A 135 -26.62 10.04 -10.65
N GLY A 136 -26.35 9.30 -9.57
CA GLY A 136 -26.78 7.92 -9.39
C GLY A 136 -26.03 6.90 -10.24
N LEU A 137 -24.83 7.23 -10.72
CA LEU A 137 -23.96 6.29 -11.44
C LEU A 137 -23.38 5.27 -10.47
N THR A 138 -23.83 4.01 -10.54
CA THR A 138 -23.18 2.94 -9.78
C THR A 138 -21.86 2.56 -10.45
N VAL A 139 -20.87 2.15 -9.64
CA VAL A 139 -19.53 1.75 -10.12
C VAL A 139 -19.63 0.64 -11.18
N SER A 140 -20.47 -0.37 -10.93
CA SER A 140 -20.68 -1.48 -11.86
C SER A 140 -21.32 -1.05 -13.18
N MET A 141 -22.24 -0.08 -13.18
CA MET A 141 -22.80 0.49 -14.41
C MET A 141 -21.73 1.21 -15.23
N GLY A 142 -20.86 1.99 -14.58
CA GLY A 142 -19.75 2.68 -15.25
C GLY A 142 -18.82 1.72 -15.98
N PHE A 143 -18.40 0.64 -15.32
CA PHE A 143 -17.48 -0.33 -15.93
C PHE A 143 -18.11 -1.21 -17.01
N ARG A 144 -19.43 -1.50 -16.93
CA ARG A 144 -20.15 -2.20 -18.01
C ARG A 144 -20.22 -1.39 -19.30
N ALA A 145 -20.12 -0.06 -19.20
CA ALA A 145 -20.23 0.84 -20.35
C ALA A 145 -18.88 1.08 -21.06
N VAL A 146 -17.79 0.47 -20.58
CA VAL A 146 -16.47 0.56 -21.17
C VAL A 146 -16.09 -0.82 -21.72
N ASP A 147 -15.97 -0.93 -23.04
CA ASP A 147 -15.55 -2.17 -23.70
C ASP A 147 -14.18 -2.63 -23.17
N GLY A 148 -14.05 -3.92 -22.84
CA GLY A 148 -12.82 -4.48 -22.28
C GLY A 148 -12.51 -4.11 -20.83
N ALA A 149 -13.31 -3.26 -20.18
CA ALA A 149 -13.16 -2.93 -18.75
C ALA A 149 -13.88 -3.93 -17.81
N GLY A 150 -14.37 -5.04 -18.35
CA GLY A 150 -14.84 -6.19 -17.60
C GLY A 150 -13.71 -6.82 -16.80
N GLY A 151 -13.51 -6.34 -15.57
CA GLY A 151 -12.78 -7.04 -14.50
C GLY A 151 -11.38 -7.50 -14.87
N ALA A 152 -10.44 -6.58 -15.05
CA ALA A 152 -9.04 -6.91 -14.80
C ALA A 152 -8.85 -7.03 -13.28
N LEU A 153 -9.34 -8.13 -12.69
CA LEU A 153 -8.89 -8.54 -11.37
C LEU A 153 -7.41 -8.90 -11.54
N LEU A 154 -6.54 -8.04 -11.02
CA LEU A 154 -5.16 -8.42 -10.78
C LEU A 154 -5.21 -9.72 -9.96
N ARG A 155 -4.61 -10.79 -10.50
CA ARG A 155 -4.43 -12.03 -9.75
C ARG A 155 -3.51 -11.69 -8.57
N THR A 156 -4.08 -11.66 -7.38
CA THR A 156 -3.37 -11.38 -6.13
C THR A 156 -3.66 -12.49 -5.13
N THR A 157 -2.85 -12.61 -4.08
CA THR A 157 -3.07 -13.59 -3.02
C THR A 157 -4.36 -13.30 -2.25
N GLY A 158 -4.95 -14.32 -1.60
CA GLY A 158 -6.19 -14.15 -0.83
C GLY A 158 -6.09 -13.08 0.25
N THR A 159 -4.94 -13.01 0.92
CA THR A 159 -4.63 -11.97 1.92
C THR A 159 -4.59 -10.57 1.30
N ALA A 160 -3.88 -10.39 0.18
CA ALA A 160 -3.77 -9.10 -0.48
C ALA A 160 -5.14 -8.59 -0.96
N GLU A 161 -5.96 -9.47 -1.54
CA GLU A 161 -7.30 -9.12 -2.00
C GLU A 161 -8.24 -8.78 -0.83
N SER A 162 -8.14 -9.52 0.28
CA SER A 162 -8.88 -9.21 1.52
C SER A 162 -8.55 -7.82 2.05
N MET A 163 -7.26 -7.44 2.08
CA MET A 163 -6.84 -6.11 2.55
C MET A 163 -7.32 -4.99 1.62
N ARG A 164 -7.29 -5.21 0.29
CA ARG A 164 -7.87 -4.27 -0.69
C ARG A 164 -9.38 -4.11 -0.47
N GLY A 165 -10.08 -5.20 -0.15
CA GLY A 165 -11.50 -5.17 0.22
C GLY A 165 -11.76 -4.37 1.50
N LEU A 166 -10.93 -4.55 2.54
CA LEU A 166 -11.02 -3.75 3.76
C LEU A 166 -10.85 -2.26 3.46
N VAL A 167 -9.85 -1.89 2.67
CA VAL A 167 -9.62 -0.51 2.25
C VAL A 167 -10.82 0.05 1.51
N ARG A 168 -11.39 -0.72 0.57
CA ARG A 168 -12.60 -0.32 -0.17
C ARG A 168 -13.76 0.01 0.78
N ASP A 169 -14.03 -0.87 1.73
CA ASP A 169 -15.28 -0.88 2.50
C ASP A 169 -15.26 0.01 3.75
N ASN A 170 -14.08 0.47 4.19
CA ASN A 170 -13.93 1.16 5.46
C ASN A 170 -13.33 2.56 5.27
N SER A 171 -13.67 3.47 6.20
CA SER A 171 -13.07 4.79 6.25
C SER A 171 -11.67 4.71 6.90
N PRO A 172 -10.75 5.66 6.65
CA PRO A 172 -9.45 5.73 7.32
C PRO A 172 -9.53 5.52 8.84
N ARG A 173 -10.48 6.15 9.53
CA ARG A 173 -10.64 5.98 10.98
C ARG A 173 -11.01 4.55 11.37
N LYS A 174 -11.91 3.91 10.61
CA LYS A 174 -12.28 2.52 10.88
C LYS A 174 -11.14 1.56 10.55
N LEU A 175 -10.35 1.84 9.51
CA LEU A 175 -9.12 1.10 9.20
C LEU A 175 -8.10 1.20 10.33
N LYS A 176 -7.85 2.40 10.87
CA LYS A 176 -6.99 2.57 12.06
C LYS A 176 -7.44 1.69 13.23
N ASN A 177 -8.75 1.64 13.52
CA ASN A 177 -9.27 0.77 14.59
C ASN A 177 -9.02 -0.72 14.30
N ILE A 178 -9.29 -1.18 13.07
CA ILE A 178 -9.02 -2.57 12.65
C ILE A 178 -7.53 -2.88 12.77
N ASN A 179 -6.68 -1.96 12.33
CA ASN A 179 -5.23 -2.10 12.38
C ASN A 179 -4.73 -2.14 13.83
N HIS A 180 -5.28 -1.31 14.71
CA HIS A 180 -5.00 -1.32 16.14
C HIS A 180 -5.31 -2.68 16.77
N GLU A 181 -6.51 -3.22 16.53
CA GLU A 181 -6.91 -4.54 17.04
C GLU A 181 -5.95 -5.65 16.56
N LYS A 182 -5.55 -5.62 15.28
CA LYS A 182 -4.57 -6.57 14.72
C LYS A 182 -3.21 -6.44 15.39
N LEU A 183 -2.71 -5.22 15.59
CA LEU A 183 -1.43 -4.96 16.25
C LEU A 183 -1.43 -5.56 17.66
N LEU A 184 -2.47 -5.30 18.46
CA LEU A 184 -2.60 -5.86 19.81
C LEU A 184 -2.69 -7.39 19.79
N ALA A 185 -3.43 -7.97 18.85
CA ALA A 185 -3.52 -9.43 18.68
C ALA A 185 -2.17 -10.07 18.31
N MET A 186 -1.28 -9.33 17.65
CA MET A 186 0.10 -9.75 17.38
C MET A 186 1.04 -9.61 18.58
N GLY A 187 0.58 -9.05 19.70
CA GLY A 187 1.40 -8.80 20.89
C GLY A 187 2.18 -7.48 20.85
N VAL A 188 1.84 -6.58 19.93
CA VAL A 188 2.40 -5.22 19.90
C VAL A 188 1.84 -4.44 21.09
N SER A 189 2.70 -3.74 21.83
CA SER A 189 2.27 -2.88 22.94
C SER A 189 1.45 -1.69 22.45
N GLU A 190 0.46 -1.24 23.22
CA GLU A 190 -0.37 -0.04 22.92
C GLU A 190 0.48 1.14 22.42
N SER A 191 1.54 1.51 23.15
CA SER A 191 2.39 2.66 22.79
C SER A 191 3.08 2.52 21.43
N LEU A 192 3.42 1.29 21.04
CA LEU A 192 4.03 1.01 19.74
C LEU A 192 2.95 0.94 18.65
N ALA A 193 1.76 0.43 18.97
CA ALA A 193 0.64 0.44 18.05
C ALA A 193 0.25 1.89 17.70
N ASP A 194 0.12 2.76 18.69
CA ASP A 194 -0.12 4.19 18.50
C ASP A 194 0.98 4.84 17.66
N ALA A 195 2.25 4.62 18.01
CA ALA A 195 3.38 5.17 17.24
C ALA A 195 3.40 4.72 15.77
N MET A 196 2.99 3.47 15.50
CA MET A 196 2.84 2.98 14.13
C MET A 196 1.67 3.65 13.42
N LEU A 197 0.49 3.68 14.04
CA LEU A 197 -0.73 4.23 13.44
C LEU A 197 -0.72 5.76 13.28
N ASP A 198 0.14 6.45 14.02
CA ASP A 198 0.35 7.90 13.89
C ASP A 198 1.49 8.27 12.94
N ASN A 199 2.15 7.29 12.31
CA ASN A 199 3.17 7.56 11.31
C ASN A 199 2.55 7.96 9.96
N PHE A 200 2.45 9.27 9.73
CA PHE A 200 1.87 9.87 8.51
C PHE A 200 2.63 9.57 7.20
N ASN A 201 3.77 8.88 7.24
CA ASN A 201 4.41 8.37 6.02
C ASN A 201 3.67 7.17 5.42
N TYR A 202 2.82 6.50 6.20
CA TYR A 202 1.92 5.47 5.74
C TYR A 202 0.56 6.08 5.41
N ASP A 203 0.14 5.97 4.15
CA ASP A 203 -1.28 6.17 3.83
C ASP A 203 -2.12 5.00 4.35
N PRO A 204 -3.46 5.16 4.47
CA PRO A 204 -4.31 4.14 5.07
C PRO A 204 -4.27 2.78 4.36
N GLU A 205 -4.02 2.75 3.05
CA GLU A 205 -3.87 1.47 2.34
C GLU A 205 -2.53 0.83 2.63
N ASN A 206 -1.44 1.60 2.60
CA ASN A 206 -0.11 1.10 2.91
C ASN A 206 -0.01 0.54 4.33
N GLU A 207 -0.58 1.26 5.31
CA GLU A 207 -0.68 0.82 6.70
C GLU A 207 -1.48 -0.49 6.83
N THR A 208 -2.70 -0.52 6.28
CA THR A 208 -3.61 -1.67 6.39
C THR A 208 -3.04 -2.92 5.73
N ARG A 209 -2.44 -2.78 4.54
CA ARG A 209 -1.83 -3.91 3.83
C ARG A 209 -0.61 -4.46 4.57
N MET A 210 0.25 -3.60 5.10
CA MET A 210 1.42 -4.04 5.86
C MET A 210 1.01 -4.79 7.14
N ILE A 211 0.10 -4.20 7.94
CA ILE A 211 -0.36 -4.82 9.19
C ILE A 211 -1.12 -6.11 8.90
N GLY A 212 -1.98 -6.11 7.87
CA GLY A 212 -2.70 -7.30 7.43
C GLY A 212 -1.81 -8.45 6.98
N ALA A 213 -0.71 -8.16 6.26
CA ALA A 213 0.26 -9.17 5.86
C ALA A 213 1.00 -9.79 7.06
N LEU A 214 1.33 -8.98 8.08
CA LEU A 214 1.94 -9.51 9.31
C LEU A 214 0.93 -10.31 10.15
N ASP A 215 -0.33 -9.85 10.19
CA ASP A 215 -1.43 -10.52 10.89
C ASP A 215 -1.71 -11.91 10.29
N SER A 216 -1.65 -12.04 8.97
CA SER A 216 -1.83 -13.34 8.27
C SER A 216 -0.73 -14.35 8.57
N MET A 217 0.41 -13.92 9.11
CA MET A 217 1.47 -14.80 9.62
C MET A 217 1.16 -15.22 11.07
N THR A 218 -0.01 -15.84 11.27
CA THR A 218 -0.51 -16.23 12.60
C THR A 218 0.50 -17.12 13.33
N ASP A 219 0.64 -16.91 14.64
CA ASP A 219 1.56 -17.62 15.53
C ASP A 219 3.06 -17.49 15.20
N VAL A 220 3.46 -16.67 14.23
CA VAL A 220 4.87 -16.36 13.98
C VAL A 220 5.35 -15.33 15.01
N PRO A 221 6.29 -15.68 15.92
CA PRO A 221 6.87 -14.73 16.87
C PRO A 221 7.80 -13.73 16.17
N GLY A 222 7.97 -12.53 16.77
CA GLY A 222 8.89 -11.50 16.28
C GLY A 222 8.28 -10.52 15.28
N ARG A 223 6.97 -10.60 15.00
CA ARG A 223 6.23 -9.65 14.16
C ARG A 223 6.27 -8.23 14.72
N GLU A 224 6.31 -8.09 16.04
CA GLU A 224 6.45 -6.82 16.75
C GLU A 224 7.78 -6.10 16.45
N LEU A 225 8.86 -6.85 16.19
CA LEU A 225 10.15 -6.26 15.82
C LEU A 225 10.08 -5.56 14.46
N PHE A 226 9.28 -6.11 13.54
CA PHE A 226 9.02 -5.49 12.24
C PHE A 226 8.22 -4.20 12.40
N ILE A 227 7.18 -4.21 13.26
CA ILE A 227 6.39 -3.01 13.57
C ILE A 227 7.26 -1.91 14.20
N GLN A 228 8.18 -2.27 15.12
CA GLN A 228 9.16 -1.31 15.65
C GLN A 228 9.97 -0.63 14.55
N ARG A 229 10.46 -1.39 13.57
CA ARG A 229 11.19 -0.82 12.45
C ARG A 229 10.30 0.03 11.53
N ALA A 230 9.06 -0.39 11.31
CA ALA A 230 8.09 0.30 10.47
C ALA A 230 7.67 1.65 11.07
N ALA A 231 7.44 1.72 12.37
CA ALA A 231 7.09 2.95 13.06
C ALA A 231 8.16 4.05 12.92
N LEU A 232 9.42 3.67 12.69
CA LEU A 232 10.56 4.59 12.54
C LEU A 232 10.76 5.13 11.11
N GLN A 233 9.94 4.76 10.12
CA GLN A 233 10.13 5.29 8.77
C GLN A 233 9.72 6.77 8.70
N ASP A 234 10.55 7.58 8.05
CA ASP A 234 10.41 9.03 7.95
C ASP A 234 10.16 9.52 6.51
N GLN A 235 9.96 8.58 5.58
CA GLN A 235 9.69 8.84 4.17
C GLN A 235 8.62 7.86 3.63
N PRO A 236 7.67 8.29 2.77
CA PRO A 236 6.65 7.43 2.19
C PRO A 236 7.22 6.31 1.35
N TYR A 237 8.36 6.56 0.71
CA TYR A 237 9.08 5.52 -0.03
C TYR A 237 9.48 4.38 0.90
N ASN A 238 10.09 4.70 2.06
CA ASN A 238 10.49 3.69 3.04
C ASN A 238 9.27 3.00 3.67
N ALA A 239 8.18 3.72 3.90
CA ALA A 239 6.92 3.15 4.38
C ALA A 239 6.34 2.13 3.38
N ARG A 240 6.30 2.47 2.08
CA ARG A 240 5.91 1.56 1.00
C ARG A 240 6.82 0.33 0.93
N LEU A 241 8.13 0.52 1.06
CA LEU A 241 9.08 -0.61 1.11
C LEU A 241 8.79 -1.55 2.29
N MET A 242 8.45 -1.01 3.47
CA MET A 242 8.05 -1.85 4.61
C MET A 242 6.76 -2.64 4.33
N ARG A 243 5.78 -2.04 3.65
CA ARG A 243 4.61 -2.82 3.16
C ARG A 243 5.04 -3.95 2.23
N GLU A 244 5.81 -3.65 1.20
CA GLU A 244 6.26 -4.65 0.22
C GLU A 244 7.04 -5.78 0.88
N TRP A 245 7.85 -5.46 1.89
CA TRP A 245 8.61 -6.44 2.67
C TRP A 245 7.71 -7.36 3.49
N ALA A 246 6.70 -6.81 4.17
CA ALA A 246 5.71 -7.59 4.90
C ALA A 246 4.91 -8.51 3.97
N GLU A 247 4.50 -8.02 2.81
CA GLU A 247 3.79 -8.82 1.80
C GLU A 247 4.65 -9.96 1.25
N LEU A 248 5.94 -9.74 1.00
CA LEU A 248 6.88 -10.80 0.60
C LEU A 248 7.00 -11.88 1.68
N PHE A 249 7.08 -11.46 2.95
CA PHE A 249 7.20 -12.38 4.09
C PHE A 249 5.94 -13.23 4.24
N ALA A 250 4.76 -12.61 4.18
CA ALA A 250 3.48 -13.30 4.23
C ALA A 250 3.31 -14.25 3.03
N ALA A 251 3.65 -13.80 1.82
CA ALA A 251 3.54 -14.62 0.62
C ALA A 251 4.47 -15.84 0.65
N TYR A 252 5.70 -15.70 1.17
CA TYR A 252 6.58 -16.84 1.38
C TYR A 252 6.01 -17.82 2.41
N HIS A 253 5.54 -17.29 3.54
CA HIS A 253 4.96 -18.09 4.62
C HIS A 253 3.76 -18.93 4.14
N GLU A 254 2.91 -18.33 3.32
CA GLU A 254 1.71 -18.94 2.77
C GLU A 254 2.01 -19.93 1.65
N ASN A 255 2.85 -19.54 0.67
CA ASN A 255 2.94 -20.27 -0.61
C ASN A 255 4.19 -21.12 -0.78
N VAL A 256 5.21 -20.95 0.07
CA VAL A 256 6.49 -21.68 -0.07
C VAL A 256 6.72 -22.59 1.12
N ALA A 257 6.82 -22.03 2.32
CA ALA A 257 7.05 -22.80 3.52
C ALA A 257 6.67 -22.00 4.77
N PRO A 258 5.98 -22.61 5.75
CA PRO A 258 5.75 -21.97 7.03
C PRO A 258 7.07 -21.60 7.72
N VAL A 259 7.12 -20.40 8.27
CA VAL A 259 8.30 -19.82 8.93
C VAL A 259 8.20 -20.02 10.45
N LYS A 260 9.35 -20.11 11.11
CA LYS A 260 9.43 -20.34 12.56
C LYS A 260 9.33 -19.05 13.36
N ALA A 261 9.95 -17.98 12.88
CA ALA A 261 10.02 -16.69 13.57
C ALA A 261 10.40 -15.57 12.59
N MET A 262 10.23 -14.34 13.04
CA MET A 262 10.83 -13.14 12.47
C MET A 262 11.90 -12.60 13.42
N VAL A 263 13.00 -12.11 12.87
CA VAL A 263 14.12 -11.54 13.63
C VAL A 263 14.65 -10.29 12.95
N MET A 264 15.39 -9.48 13.71
CA MET A 264 16.09 -8.32 13.19
C MET A 264 17.59 -8.57 13.23
N ALA A 265 18.29 -8.27 12.14
CA ALA A 265 19.73 -8.12 12.16
C ALA A 265 20.03 -6.66 11.81
N LYS A 266 20.60 -5.93 12.78
CA LYS A 266 20.67 -4.46 12.74
C LYS A 266 19.27 -3.87 12.52
N THR A 267 19.03 -3.24 11.37
CA THR A 267 17.76 -2.60 11.00
C THR A 267 17.00 -3.35 9.91
N THR A 268 17.45 -4.57 9.59
CA THR A 268 16.92 -5.40 8.50
C THR A 268 16.15 -6.60 9.06
N PRO A 269 14.87 -6.77 8.71
CA PRO A 269 14.09 -7.93 9.11
C PRO A 269 14.45 -9.17 8.28
N TYR A 270 14.37 -10.32 8.93
CA TYR A 270 14.61 -11.65 8.36
C TYR A 270 13.58 -12.65 8.84
N LEU A 271 13.32 -13.67 8.02
CA LEU A 271 12.58 -14.86 8.41
C LEU A 271 13.55 -15.91 8.95
N VAL A 272 13.16 -16.63 10.00
CA VAL A 272 13.81 -17.86 10.44
C VAL A 272 12.98 -19.03 9.96
N LEU A 273 13.59 -19.92 9.19
CA LEU A 273 12.94 -21.12 8.66
C LEU A 273 12.90 -22.23 9.72
N LYS A 274 12.11 -23.29 9.47
CA LYS A 274 11.99 -24.41 10.42
C LYS A 274 13.30 -25.16 10.67
N ASP A 275 14.21 -25.14 9.70
CA ASP A 275 15.55 -25.73 9.81
C ASP A 275 16.56 -24.84 10.58
N GLY A 276 16.14 -23.66 11.03
CA GLY A 276 16.97 -22.70 11.76
C GLY A 276 17.78 -21.76 10.88
N SER A 277 17.77 -21.94 9.56
CA SER A 277 18.39 -20.99 8.64
C SER A 277 17.56 -19.73 8.47
N THR A 278 18.21 -18.64 8.07
CA THR A 278 17.56 -17.34 7.85
C THR A 278 17.34 -17.06 6.37
N LEU A 279 16.23 -16.40 6.08
CA LEU A 279 15.84 -15.97 4.75
C LEU A 279 15.62 -14.46 4.75
N GLY A 280 16.38 -13.74 3.91
CA GLY A 280 16.12 -12.35 3.58
C GLY A 280 15.33 -12.25 2.27
N LEU A 281 14.20 -11.54 2.28
CA LEU A 281 13.43 -11.19 1.08
C LEU A 281 13.49 -9.67 0.90
N PHE A 282 14.12 -9.18 -0.15
CA PHE A 282 14.45 -7.77 -0.31
C PHE A 282 13.62 -7.14 -1.44
N PRO A 283 12.69 -6.21 -1.13
CA PRO A 283 11.98 -5.43 -2.14
C PRO A 283 12.94 -4.36 -2.71
N SER A 284 13.81 -4.78 -3.63
CA SER A 284 14.81 -3.92 -4.26
C SER A 284 14.92 -4.28 -5.74
N ASP A 285 14.98 -3.26 -6.60
CA ASP A 285 14.97 -3.46 -8.06
C ASP A 285 16.34 -3.81 -8.63
N TYR A 286 17.38 -3.29 -7.99
CA TYR A 286 18.76 -3.57 -8.35
C TYR A 286 19.64 -3.45 -7.12
N VAL A 287 20.58 -4.37 -7.01
CA VAL A 287 21.65 -4.30 -6.02
C VAL A 287 22.93 -4.09 -6.79
N ALA A 288 23.58 -2.94 -6.60
CA ALA A 288 24.89 -2.65 -7.18
C ALA A 288 25.99 -3.01 -6.18
N LEU A 289 27.12 -3.50 -6.68
CA LEU A 289 28.30 -3.71 -5.86
C LEU A 289 28.98 -2.35 -5.60
N ASP A 290 29.04 -1.97 -4.33
CA ASP A 290 30.00 -0.98 -3.84
C ASP A 290 30.61 -1.46 -2.51
N GLU A 291 31.71 -0.84 -2.08
CA GLU A 291 32.43 -1.25 -0.88
C GLU A 291 31.54 -1.18 0.38
N THR A 292 30.66 -0.18 0.45
CA THR A 292 29.72 -0.01 1.57
C THR A 292 28.65 -1.11 1.60
N PHE A 293 28.28 -1.68 0.45
CA PHE A 293 27.35 -2.78 0.35
C PHE A 293 27.93 -4.07 0.96
N VAL A 294 29.20 -4.37 0.66
CA VAL A 294 29.91 -5.54 1.22
C VAL A 294 30.07 -5.43 2.74
N GLU A 295 30.46 -4.25 3.22
CA GLU A 295 30.61 -3.98 4.66
C GLU A 295 29.27 -4.16 5.39
N ARG A 296 28.20 -3.51 4.92
CA ARG A 296 26.86 -3.62 5.51
C ARG A 296 26.36 -5.07 5.55
N ASN A 297 26.56 -5.83 4.48
CA ASN A 297 26.16 -7.24 4.46
C ASN A 297 26.99 -8.08 5.44
N SER A 298 28.29 -7.80 5.58
CA SER A 298 29.16 -8.50 6.52
C SER A 298 28.74 -8.23 7.97
N GLU A 299 28.37 -7.00 8.29
CA GLU A 299 27.83 -6.65 9.61
C GLU A 299 26.50 -7.35 9.91
N VAL A 300 25.62 -7.47 8.91
CA VAL A 300 24.35 -8.18 9.06
C VAL A 300 24.59 -9.67 9.29
N ILE A 301 25.46 -10.31 8.51
CA ILE A 301 25.84 -11.71 8.72
C ILE A 301 26.44 -11.92 10.13
N ALA A 302 27.32 -11.03 10.58
CA ALA A 302 27.85 -11.08 11.94
C ALA A 302 26.74 -10.91 13.00
N SER A 303 25.78 -10.01 12.77
CA SER A 303 24.64 -9.79 13.66
C SER A 303 23.68 -10.98 13.73
N LEU A 304 23.52 -11.75 12.64
CA LEU A 304 22.74 -12.99 12.62
C LEU A 304 23.47 -14.09 13.41
N ARG A 305 24.76 -14.28 13.15
CA ARG A 305 25.57 -15.28 13.88
C ARG A 305 25.68 -14.99 15.37
N ALA A 306 25.72 -13.72 15.77
CA ALA A 306 25.71 -13.32 17.17
C ALA A 306 24.39 -13.65 17.90
N GLN A 307 23.33 -13.97 17.14
CA GLN A 307 22.05 -14.47 17.65
C GLN A 307 21.93 -15.99 17.51
N ASP A 308 23.04 -16.70 17.26
CA ASP A 308 23.09 -18.14 16.98
C ASP A 308 22.22 -18.57 15.77
N LEU A 309 22.06 -17.67 14.80
CA LEU A 309 21.33 -17.92 13.56
C LEU A 309 22.27 -18.20 12.39
N GLU A 310 21.87 -19.14 11.56
CA GLU A 310 22.61 -19.50 10.34
C GLU A 310 22.10 -18.68 9.15
N PRO A 311 22.96 -17.88 8.49
CA PRO A 311 22.62 -17.24 7.22
C PRO A 311 22.24 -18.29 6.16
N GLY A 312 21.03 -18.20 5.62
CA GLY A 312 20.50 -19.13 4.62
C GLY A 312 20.48 -18.50 3.23
N GLU A 313 19.33 -17.95 2.85
CA GLU A 313 19.10 -17.43 1.51
C GLU A 313 18.80 -15.92 1.50
N ALA A 314 19.17 -15.25 0.42
CA ALA A 314 18.82 -13.87 0.14
C ALA A 314 18.13 -13.78 -1.23
N TRP A 315 16.85 -13.41 -1.24
CA TRP A 315 16.07 -13.27 -2.48
C TRP A 315 15.74 -11.80 -2.70
N ILE A 316 15.96 -11.32 -3.91
CA ILE A 316 15.76 -9.92 -4.28
C ILE A 316 14.63 -9.86 -5.32
N THR A 317 13.71 -8.91 -5.21
CA THR A 317 12.59 -8.79 -6.16
C THR A 317 13.06 -8.47 -7.58
N GLY A 318 14.11 -7.67 -7.68
CA GLY A 318 14.74 -7.29 -8.93
C GLY A 318 15.82 -8.26 -9.41
N LYS A 319 16.72 -7.75 -10.24
CA LYS A 319 17.84 -8.53 -10.80
C LYS A 319 19.03 -8.49 -9.85
N VAL A 320 19.71 -9.62 -9.75
CA VAL A 320 20.99 -9.75 -9.05
C VAL A 320 22.09 -9.79 -10.10
N ASP A 321 23.11 -8.95 -9.94
CA ASP A 321 24.31 -9.02 -10.76
C ASP A 321 25.00 -10.38 -10.55
N PRO A 322 25.27 -11.17 -11.61
CA PRO A 322 25.99 -12.44 -11.47
C PRO A 322 27.33 -12.30 -10.74
N GLU A 323 28.01 -11.15 -10.85
CA GLU A 323 29.28 -10.89 -10.16
C GLU A 323 29.11 -10.69 -8.64
N LEU A 324 27.91 -10.31 -8.17
CA LEU A 324 27.60 -10.15 -6.76
C LEU A 324 27.37 -11.45 -6.02
N VAL A 325 26.89 -12.48 -6.72
CA VAL A 325 26.57 -13.79 -6.12
C VAL A 325 27.78 -14.39 -5.38
N PRO A 326 28.97 -14.55 -6.00
CA PRO A 326 30.12 -15.12 -5.29
C PRO A 326 30.60 -14.24 -4.13
N VAL A 327 30.44 -12.92 -4.22
CA VAL A 327 30.80 -11.98 -3.14
C VAL A 327 29.89 -12.19 -1.93
N LEU A 328 28.58 -12.22 -2.13
CA LEU A 328 27.59 -12.45 -1.08
C LEU A 328 27.71 -13.85 -0.46
N GLN A 329 28.04 -14.87 -1.28
CA GLN A 329 28.30 -16.21 -0.78
C GLN A 329 29.55 -16.27 0.10
N LYS A 330 30.62 -15.57 -0.29
CA LYS A 330 31.84 -15.44 0.52
C LYS A 330 31.59 -14.71 1.84
N ILE A 331 30.70 -13.73 1.85
CA ILE A 331 30.31 -12.99 3.06
C ILE A 331 29.51 -13.89 4.03
N GLY A 332 28.69 -14.79 3.51
CA GLY A 332 28.09 -15.87 4.31
C GLY A 332 26.73 -16.38 3.85
N TRP A 333 26.11 -15.80 2.82
CA TRP A 333 24.86 -16.31 2.28
C TRP A 333 25.05 -17.68 1.62
N LYS A 334 24.21 -18.67 1.89
CA LYS A 334 24.28 -19.98 1.21
C LYS A 334 23.80 -19.86 -0.24
N LYS A 335 22.74 -19.09 -0.46
CA LYS A 335 22.14 -18.87 -1.77
C LYS A 335 21.69 -17.43 -1.95
N VAL A 336 21.89 -16.91 -3.15
CA VAL A 336 21.38 -15.61 -3.58
C VAL A 336 20.60 -15.81 -4.87
N SER A 337 19.39 -15.25 -4.93
CA SER A 337 18.53 -15.33 -6.11
C SER A 337 17.84 -14.01 -6.41
N GLY A 338 17.70 -13.70 -7.69
CA GLY A 338 16.72 -12.71 -8.12
C GLY A 338 15.31 -13.30 -8.19
N ASP A 339 14.34 -12.46 -8.54
CA ASP A 339 12.94 -12.83 -8.76
C ASP A 339 12.14 -13.23 -7.52
N ALA A 340 12.38 -12.57 -6.38
CA ALA A 340 11.47 -12.67 -5.23
C ALA A 340 10.05 -12.16 -5.57
N ARG A 341 9.91 -11.31 -6.60
CA ARG A 341 8.63 -10.73 -7.03
C ARG A 341 7.62 -11.80 -7.43
N ARG A 342 8.07 -12.96 -7.92
CA ARG A 342 7.18 -14.11 -8.20
C ARG A 342 6.32 -14.49 -7.00
N LEU A 343 6.80 -14.31 -5.76
CA LEU A 343 6.02 -14.61 -4.55
C LEU A 343 4.72 -13.81 -4.47
N LEU A 344 4.71 -12.58 -4.98
CA LEU A 344 3.54 -11.72 -5.00
C LEU A 344 2.58 -12.02 -6.16
N ALA A 345 3.00 -12.89 -7.09
CA ALA A 345 2.25 -13.28 -8.29
C ALA A 345 1.71 -14.72 -8.24
N ILE A 346 2.04 -15.50 -7.19
CA ILE A 346 1.59 -16.88 -7.05
C ILE A 346 0.12 -16.90 -6.63
N SER A 347 -0.74 -17.41 -7.51
CA SER A 347 -2.08 -17.86 -7.16
C SER A 347 -2.01 -19.26 -6.55
N SER A 348 -2.86 -19.52 -5.56
CA SER A 348 -3.25 -20.88 -5.19
C SER A 348 -3.94 -21.56 -6.39
N GLU A 349 -3.15 -22.22 -7.22
CA GLU A 349 -3.62 -23.36 -8.01
C GLU A 349 -3.06 -24.60 -7.33
N ASP A 350 -3.91 -25.24 -6.52
CA ASP A 350 -3.99 -26.68 -6.31
C ASP A 350 -5.42 -27.03 -5.86
#